data_AF-A0A3B7C6B7-F1
#
_entry.id   AF-A0A3B7C6B7-F1
#
_cell.length_a   1.000
_cell.length_b   1.000
_cell.length_c   1.000
_cell.angle_alpha   90.00
_cell.angle_beta   90.00
_cell.angle_gamma   90.00
#
_symmetry.space_group_name_H-M   'P 1'
#
loop_
_entity.id
_entity.type
_entity.pdbx_description
1 polymer ?
#
loop_
_entity_poly.entity_id
_entity_poly.type
_entity_poly.pdbx_seq_one_letter_code
_entity_poly.pdbx_strand_id
1 'polypeptide(L)'
;MPQMIRSRIALVAFLLITVFGHSQSGVNCLSVDSSGLYSKAFNSFEKDLFAHYKFGNDSIKTYRTFLAEVASLSLDLRKLPSNNSIQLARTFKKKSSDPNSIWVKLSDYENQEATKKASPYTNPSKKGEEEILIFNYRGGLIQCLKNNSDSDDFQNIISTLEQDGNVSTSLIAQRIYYIPDKKIKAAEIKKFIAFDIYYSILMVIEKAFG
;
A
#
# COMPACT_ATOMS: atom_id res chain seq x y z
N MET A 1 -14.38 -32.60 56.89
CA MET A 1 -13.57 -31.75 55.98
C MET A 1 -13.19 -32.47 54.67
N PRO A 2 -14.10 -32.66 53.69
CA PRO A 2 -13.68 -33.03 52.31
C PRO A 2 -14.30 -32.18 51.18
N GLN A 3 -15.27 -31.31 51.47
CA GLN A 3 -16.02 -30.60 50.41
C GLN A 3 -15.41 -29.26 49.98
N MET A 4 -14.52 -28.64 50.77
CA MET A 4 -13.94 -27.34 50.42
C MET A 4 -12.79 -27.41 49.41
N ILE A 5 -12.19 -28.59 49.21
CA ILE A 5 -11.05 -28.78 48.29
C ILE A 5 -11.54 -29.00 46.84
N ARG A 6 -12.67 -29.69 46.64
CA ARG A 6 -13.22 -29.97 45.31
C ARG A 6 -13.74 -28.72 44.59
N SER A 7 -14.26 -27.73 45.32
CA SER A 7 -14.78 -26.48 44.75
C SER A 7 -13.67 -25.58 44.19
N ARG A 8 -12.50 -25.56 44.85
CA ARG A 8 -11.36 -24.72 44.42
C ARG A 8 -10.68 -25.24 43.14
N ILE A 9 -10.69 -26.56 42.92
CA ILE A 9 -10.10 -27.17 41.71
C ILE A 9 -10.99 -26.91 40.48
N ALA A 10 -12.32 -26.93 40.63
CA ALA A 10 -13.25 -26.65 39.55
C ALA A 10 -13.15 -25.19 39.05
N LEU A 11 -12.90 -24.24 39.95
CA LEU A 11 -12.77 -22.82 39.62
C LEU A 11 -11.45 -22.50 38.89
N VAL A 12 -10.37 -23.19 39.22
CA VAL A 12 -9.07 -23.07 38.51
C VAL A 12 -9.14 -23.72 37.12
N ALA A 13 -9.87 -24.82 36.97
CA ALA A 13 -10.07 -25.45 35.66
C ALA A 13 -10.94 -24.59 34.72
N PHE A 14 -11.92 -23.86 35.24
CA PHE A 14 -12.77 -22.97 34.43
C PHE A 14 -12.06 -21.67 34.00
N LEU A 15 -11.08 -21.20 34.77
CA LEU A 15 -10.25 -20.03 34.45
C LEU A 15 -9.17 -20.31 33.39
N LEU A 16 -8.85 -21.58 33.12
CA LEU A 16 -7.84 -21.95 32.11
C LEU A 16 -8.42 -22.10 30.69
N ILE A 17 -9.74 -22.04 30.51
CA ILE A 17 -10.40 -22.26 29.21
C ILE A 17 -10.62 -20.94 28.43
N THR A 18 -10.41 -19.76 29.04
CA THR A 18 -10.68 -18.47 28.37
C THR A 18 -9.49 -17.84 27.63
N VAL A 19 -8.35 -18.54 27.51
CA VAL A 19 -7.20 -18.07 26.71
C VAL A 19 -7.10 -18.81 25.38
N PHE A 20 -8.23 -19.07 24.72
CA PHE A 20 -8.24 -19.09 23.26
C PHE A 20 -8.42 -17.66 22.78
N GLY A 21 -7.36 -16.87 22.93
CA GLY A 21 -7.21 -15.65 22.16
C GLY A 21 -7.43 -16.04 20.71
N HIS A 22 -8.57 -15.62 20.15
CA HIS A 22 -8.79 -15.68 18.73
C HIS A 22 -7.68 -14.81 18.14
N SER A 23 -6.62 -15.45 17.65
CA SER A 23 -5.74 -14.83 16.67
C SER A 23 -6.68 -14.51 15.51
N GLN A 24 -7.19 -13.28 15.48
CA GLN A 24 -7.87 -12.74 14.31
C GLN A 24 -6.88 -12.94 13.18
N SER A 25 -7.15 -13.90 12.29
CA SER A 25 -6.40 -14.02 11.06
C SER A 25 -6.51 -12.65 10.37
N GLY A 26 -5.41 -11.92 10.30
CA GLY A 26 -5.41 -10.57 9.72
C GLY A 26 -6.07 -10.61 8.34
N VAL A 27 -6.96 -9.65 8.07
CA VAL A 27 -7.68 -9.58 6.80
C VAL A 27 -6.65 -9.49 5.66
N ASN A 28 -6.65 -10.48 4.76
CA ASN A 28 -5.73 -10.46 3.63
C ASN A 28 -6.27 -9.53 2.54
N CYS A 29 -5.94 -8.24 2.60
CA CYS A 29 -6.37 -7.26 1.61
C CYS A 29 -5.88 -7.52 0.18
N LEU A 30 -4.94 -8.44 -0.04
CA LEU A 30 -4.50 -8.82 -1.39
C LEU A 30 -5.45 -9.83 -2.04
N SER A 31 -6.38 -10.44 -1.29
CA SER A 31 -7.33 -11.43 -1.80
C SER A 31 -8.37 -10.85 -2.75
N VAL A 32 -8.51 -9.52 -2.79
CA VAL A 32 -9.36 -8.82 -3.76
C VAL A 32 -8.92 -9.05 -5.20
N ASP A 33 -7.67 -9.45 -5.42
CA ASP A 33 -7.15 -9.82 -6.73
C ASP A 33 -7.10 -11.34 -6.90
N SER A 34 -8.05 -11.85 -7.67
CA SER A 34 -8.14 -13.27 -8.02
C SER A 34 -6.99 -13.77 -8.89
N SER A 35 -6.24 -12.87 -9.56
CA SER A 35 -5.11 -13.24 -10.41
C SER A 35 -3.78 -13.40 -9.65
N GLY A 36 -3.75 -12.99 -8.38
CA GLY A 36 -2.55 -13.01 -7.53
C GLY A 36 -1.45 -12.05 -7.98
N LEU A 37 -1.74 -11.14 -8.91
CA LEU A 37 -0.89 -10.05 -9.35
C LEU A 37 -0.43 -9.18 -8.17
N TYR A 38 -1.31 -8.85 -7.21
CA TYR A 38 -0.97 -7.99 -6.08
C TYR A 38 0.04 -8.66 -5.14
N SER A 39 -0.14 -9.96 -4.87
CA SER A 39 0.82 -10.76 -4.09
C SER A 39 2.17 -10.88 -4.81
N LYS A 40 2.17 -11.13 -6.13
CA LYS A 40 3.40 -11.17 -6.94
C LYS A 40 4.12 -9.82 -6.92
N ALA A 41 3.37 -8.74 -7.07
CA ALA A 41 3.89 -7.37 -7.05
C ALA A 41 4.52 -7.01 -5.71
N PHE A 42 3.83 -7.29 -4.60
CA PHE A 42 4.36 -7.06 -3.26
C PHE A 42 5.62 -7.87 -2.98
N ASN A 43 5.62 -9.16 -3.35
CA ASN A 43 6.80 -10.03 -3.16
C ASN A 43 7.99 -9.57 -4.02
N SER A 44 7.74 -9.10 -5.24
CA SER A 44 8.80 -8.57 -6.12
C SER A 44 9.39 -7.28 -5.55
N PHE A 45 8.55 -6.39 -5.03
CA PHE A 45 8.99 -5.18 -4.33
C PHE A 45 9.87 -5.52 -3.12
N GLU A 46 9.43 -6.42 -2.24
CA GLU A 46 10.22 -6.85 -1.08
C GLU A 46 11.58 -7.41 -1.51
N LYS A 47 11.60 -8.27 -2.53
CA LYS A 47 12.84 -8.86 -3.02
C LYS A 47 13.81 -7.81 -3.55
N ASP A 48 13.32 -6.86 -4.35
CA ASP A 48 14.12 -5.79 -4.93
C ASP A 48 14.70 -4.88 -3.84
N LEU A 49 13.86 -4.49 -2.87
CA LEU A 49 14.24 -3.61 -1.78
C LEU A 49 15.38 -4.21 -0.93
N PHE A 50 15.20 -5.45 -0.47
CA PHE A 50 16.16 -6.11 0.40
C PHE A 50 17.44 -6.51 -0.34
N ALA A 51 17.36 -6.83 -1.65
CA ALA A 51 18.53 -7.09 -2.47
C ALA A 51 19.36 -5.82 -2.73
N HIS A 52 18.72 -4.66 -2.86
CA HIS A 52 19.38 -3.39 -3.12
C HIS A 52 20.11 -2.85 -1.88
N TYR A 53 19.40 -2.73 -0.75
CA TYR A 53 19.95 -2.08 0.44
C TYR A 53 20.82 -3.00 1.32
N LYS A 54 20.60 -4.32 1.27
CA LYS A 54 21.43 -5.34 1.96
C LYS A 54 21.60 -5.12 3.47
N PHE A 55 20.62 -4.53 4.16
CA PHE A 55 20.62 -4.38 5.62
C PHE A 55 20.19 -5.66 6.37
N GLY A 56 20.35 -6.83 5.76
CA GLY A 56 19.86 -8.09 6.31
C GLY A 56 18.36 -8.07 6.53
N ASN A 57 17.91 -8.48 7.72
CA ASN A 57 16.48 -8.53 8.07
C ASN A 57 15.96 -7.25 8.75
N ASP A 58 16.74 -6.15 8.76
CA ASP A 58 16.29 -4.87 9.32
C ASP A 58 15.27 -4.21 8.38
N SER A 59 14.02 -4.62 8.54
CA SER A 59 12.91 -4.10 7.75
C SER A 59 12.65 -2.61 8.03
N ILE A 60 12.92 -2.09 9.23
CA ILE A 60 12.66 -0.66 9.49
C ILE A 60 13.67 0.14 8.69
N LYS A 61 14.96 -0.15 8.87
CA LYS A 61 16.03 0.58 8.20
C LYS A 61 15.89 0.52 6.68
N THR A 62 15.60 -0.67 6.14
CA THR A 62 15.40 -0.88 4.70
C THR A 62 14.29 0.01 4.13
N TYR A 63 13.12 0.01 4.76
CA TYR A 63 12.00 0.84 4.30
C TYR A 63 12.24 2.33 4.51
N ARG A 64 12.87 2.74 5.62
CA ARG A 64 13.19 4.13 5.91
C ARG A 64 14.19 4.71 4.91
N THR A 65 15.25 3.96 4.59
CA THR A 65 16.22 4.38 3.59
C THR A 65 15.55 4.54 2.23
N PHE A 66 14.73 3.58 1.82
CA PHE A 66 13.94 3.70 0.60
C PHE A 66 13.06 4.95 0.55
N LEU A 67 12.25 5.17 1.61
CA LEU A 67 11.37 6.33 1.67
C LEU A 67 12.15 7.65 1.68
N ALA A 68 13.30 7.70 2.35
CA ALA A 68 14.17 8.87 2.36
C ALA A 68 14.77 9.16 0.98
N GLU A 69 15.21 8.13 0.24
CA GLU A 69 15.72 8.28 -1.12
C GLU A 69 14.63 8.71 -2.11
N VAL A 70 13.41 8.17 -1.96
CA VAL A 70 12.26 8.63 -2.74
C VAL A 70 11.91 10.08 -2.41
N ALA A 71 11.83 10.45 -1.13
CA ALA A 71 11.48 11.80 -0.70
C ALA A 71 12.51 12.84 -1.15
N SER A 72 13.79 12.47 -1.19
CA SER A 72 14.90 13.32 -1.65
C SER A 72 15.18 13.23 -3.16
N LEU A 73 14.39 12.43 -3.91
CA LEU A 73 14.57 12.19 -5.34
C LEU A 73 15.97 11.67 -5.71
N SER A 74 16.61 10.93 -4.79
CA SER A 74 17.98 10.41 -4.94
C SER A 74 18.04 8.92 -5.30
N LEU A 75 16.88 8.27 -5.43
CA LEU A 75 16.77 6.84 -5.72
C LEU A 75 17.42 6.45 -7.07
N ASP A 76 18.33 5.48 -7.06
CA ASP A 76 18.92 4.93 -8.30
C ASP A 76 17.97 3.92 -8.96
N LEU A 77 17.09 4.48 -9.79
CA LEU A 77 16.07 3.72 -10.52
C LEU A 77 16.63 2.73 -11.54
N ARG A 78 17.91 2.83 -11.94
CA ARG A 78 18.52 1.84 -12.86
C ARG A 78 18.93 0.56 -12.16
N LYS A 79 19.10 0.59 -10.83
CA LYS A 79 19.62 -0.54 -10.04
C LYS A 79 18.61 -1.16 -9.10
N LEU A 80 17.61 -0.39 -8.65
CA LEU A 80 16.63 -0.88 -7.70
C LEU A 80 15.68 -1.94 -8.31
N PRO A 81 14.93 -1.66 -9.40
CA PRO A 81 13.94 -2.59 -9.90
C PRO A 81 14.54 -3.76 -10.66
N SER A 82 14.03 -4.96 -10.40
CA SER A 82 14.28 -6.12 -11.25
C SER A 82 13.42 -6.08 -12.52
N ASN A 83 13.84 -6.85 -13.53
CA ASN A 83 13.05 -7.06 -14.75
C ASN A 83 11.63 -7.56 -14.45
N ASN A 84 11.46 -8.36 -13.38
CA ASN A 84 10.16 -8.85 -12.96
C ASN A 84 9.26 -7.71 -12.47
N SER A 85 9.76 -6.81 -11.61
CA SER A 85 9.01 -5.64 -11.15
C SER A 85 8.63 -4.71 -12.30
N ILE A 86 9.53 -4.52 -13.29
CA ILE A 86 9.23 -3.74 -14.50
C ILE A 86 8.10 -4.39 -15.31
N GLN A 87 8.12 -5.71 -15.50
CA GLN A 87 7.05 -6.43 -16.20
C GLN A 87 5.71 -6.37 -15.46
N LEU A 88 5.73 -6.38 -14.13
CA LEU A 88 4.54 -6.22 -13.30
C LEU A 88 3.96 -4.79 -13.43
N ALA A 89 4.81 -3.76 -13.45
CA ALA A 89 4.40 -2.38 -13.74
C ALA A 89 3.72 -2.25 -15.12
N ARG A 90 4.30 -2.89 -16.15
CA ARG A 90 3.69 -2.95 -17.50
C ARG A 90 2.34 -3.66 -17.48
N THR A 91 2.20 -4.70 -16.67
CA THR A 91 0.93 -5.43 -16.51
C THR A 91 -0.14 -4.57 -15.84
N PHE A 92 0.22 -3.83 -14.79
CA PHE A 92 -0.66 -2.85 -14.16
C PHE A 92 -1.14 -1.79 -15.14
N LYS A 93 -0.22 -1.22 -15.92
CA LYS A 93 -0.56 -0.22 -16.94
C LYS A 93 -1.52 -0.76 -18.02
N LYS A 94 -1.34 -2.01 -18.46
CA LYS A 94 -2.26 -2.67 -19.42
C LYS A 94 -3.63 -2.95 -18.83
N LYS A 95 -3.71 -3.16 -17.51
CA LYS A 95 -4.97 -3.41 -16.79
C LYS A 95 -5.65 -2.13 -16.29
N SER A 96 -5.12 -0.93 -16.56
CA SER A 96 -5.69 0.31 -16.02
C SER A 96 -7.12 0.61 -16.48
N SER A 97 -7.56 0.01 -17.59
CA SER A 97 -8.93 0.08 -18.08
C SER A 97 -9.90 -0.92 -17.40
N ASP A 98 -9.39 -1.84 -16.57
CA ASP A 98 -10.21 -2.74 -15.77
C ASP A 98 -10.86 -1.94 -14.62
N PRO A 99 -12.18 -2.00 -14.44
CA PRO A 99 -12.86 -1.36 -13.31
C PRO A 99 -12.32 -1.77 -11.94
N ASN A 100 -11.70 -2.96 -11.83
CA ASN A 100 -11.10 -3.47 -10.59
C ASN A 100 -9.62 -3.11 -10.45
N SER A 101 -9.07 -2.32 -11.37
CA SER A 101 -7.69 -1.84 -11.32
C SER A 101 -7.47 -0.96 -10.09
N ILE A 102 -6.29 -1.13 -9.47
CA ILE A 102 -5.78 -0.23 -8.43
C ILE A 102 -5.20 1.07 -9.02
N TRP A 103 -5.18 1.18 -10.35
CA TRP A 103 -4.73 2.36 -11.10
C TRP A 103 -5.88 2.89 -11.94
N VAL A 104 -6.13 4.19 -11.87
CA VAL A 104 -7.18 4.88 -12.62
C VAL A 104 -6.59 6.10 -13.32
N LYS A 105 -7.28 6.60 -14.34
CA LYS A 105 -6.88 7.85 -15.00
C LYS A 105 -7.08 9.01 -14.04
N LEU A 106 -6.14 9.94 -14.01
CA LEU A 106 -6.23 11.16 -13.19
C LEU A 106 -7.52 11.93 -13.50
N SER A 107 -7.86 12.08 -14.79
CA SER A 107 -9.09 12.75 -15.23
C SER A 107 -10.35 12.13 -14.63
N ASP A 108 -10.41 10.80 -14.55
CA ASP A 108 -11.57 10.09 -14.03
C ASP A 108 -11.68 10.28 -12.51
N TYR A 109 -10.54 10.32 -11.83
CA TYR A 109 -10.46 10.55 -10.39
C TYR A 109 -10.90 11.96 -9.98
N GLU A 110 -10.45 12.98 -10.70
CA GLU A 110 -10.84 14.39 -10.47
C GLU A 110 -12.32 14.64 -10.78
N ASN A 111 -12.87 14.00 -11.83
CA ASN A 111 -14.26 14.16 -12.22
C ASN A 111 -15.27 13.57 -11.21
N GLN A 112 -14.86 12.55 -10.43
CA GLN A 112 -15.66 12.01 -9.33
C GLN A 112 -15.86 13.02 -8.18
N GLU A 113 -14.97 14.00 -8.02
CA GLU A 113 -15.14 15.15 -7.11
C GLU A 113 -15.96 16.27 -7.76
N ALA A 114 -15.72 16.55 -9.05
CA ALA A 114 -16.36 17.65 -9.77
C ALA A 114 -17.89 17.51 -9.88
N THR A 115 -18.42 16.28 -9.87
CA THR A 115 -19.87 16.04 -9.78
C THR A 115 -20.49 16.46 -8.43
N LYS A 116 -19.68 16.72 -7.39
CA LYS A 116 -20.11 17.27 -6.09
C LYS A 116 -19.86 18.78 -5.93
N LYS A 117 -19.05 19.39 -6.79
CA LYS A 117 -18.78 20.84 -6.80
C LYS A 117 -19.00 21.39 -8.21
N ALA A 118 -20.15 22.04 -8.42
CA ALA A 118 -20.45 22.68 -9.70
C ALA A 118 -19.44 23.79 -10.04
N SER A 119 -18.48 23.49 -10.92
CA SER A 119 -18.00 24.38 -11.98
C SER A 119 -17.06 23.61 -12.93
N PRO A 120 -17.38 23.46 -14.23
CA PRO A 120 -16.54 22.73 -15.15
C PRO A 120 -15.49 23.64 -15.78
N TYR A 121 -14.25 23.56 -15.34
CA TYR A 121 -13.10 23.90 -16.18
C TYR A 121 -12.56 22.60 -16.77
N THR A 122 -13.22 22.12 -17.82
CA THR A 122 -12.71 20.99 -18.61
C THR A 122 -11.86 21.56 -19.74
N ASN A 123 -10.53 21.55 -19.58
CA ASN A 123 -9.66 21.62 -20.75
C ASN A 123 -9.77 20.26 -21.47
N PRO A 124 -10.22 20.21 -22.73
CA PRO A 124 -10.25 18.96 -23.48
C PRO A 124 -8.81 18.46 -23.62
N SER A 125 -8.54 17.23 -23.18
CA SER A 125 -7.24 16.57 -23.37
C SER A 125 -6.85 16.66 -24.85
N LYS A 126 -5.68 17.22 -25.13
CA LYS A 126 -5.16 17.27 -26.50
C LYS A 126 -4.94 15.85 -27.00
N LYS A 127 -5.48 15.56 -28.18
CA LYS A 127 -5.37 14.28 -28.88
C LYS A 127 -3.88 13.94 -29.06
N GLY A 128 -3.35 12.99 -28.28
CA GLY A 128 -1.97 12.50 -28.39
C GLY A 128 -1.14 12.47 -27.09
N GLU A 129 -1.64 13.00 -25.98
CA GLU A 129 -0.98 12.87 -24.67
C GLU A 129 -1.29 11.51 -24.04
N GLU A 130 -0.27 10.84 -23.50
CA GLU A 130 -0.49 9.63 -22.70
C GLU A 130 -1.29 9.98 -21.45
N GLU A 131 -2.36 9.23 -21.22
CA GLU A 131 -3.18 9.40 -20.02
C GLU A 131 -2.35 9.11 -18.77
N ILE A 132 -2.34 10.08 -17.85
CA ILE A 132 -1.67 9.95 -16.56
C ILE A 132 -2.50 9.01 -15.68
N LEU A 133 -1.88 7.91 -15.25
CA LEU A 133 -2.46 6.97 -14.29
C LEU A 133 -2.02 7.33 -12.87
N ILE A 134 -2.96 7.27 -11.94
CA ILE A 134 -2.72 7.45 -10.51
C ILE A 134 -3.27 6.28 -9.71
N PHE A 135 -2.78 6.09 -8.49
CA PHE A 135 -3.30 5.08 -7.58
C PHE A 135 -4.73 5.42 -7.18
N ASN A 136 -5.61 4.41 -7.18
CA ASN A 136 -7.01 4.58 -6.86
C ASN A 136 -7.21 4.60 -5.34
N TYR A 137 -7.04 5.77 -4.70
CA TYR A 137 -7.20 5.92 -3.25
C TYR A 137 -8.62 5.62 -2.73
N ARG A 138 -9.61 5.51 -3.63
CA ARG A 138 -11.01 5.14 -3.33
C ARG A 138 -11.31 3.67 -3.60
N GLY A 139 -10.35 2.92 -4.12
CA GLY A 139 -10.51 1.53 -4.53
C GLY A 139 -10.54 0.55 -3.36
N GLY A 140 -11.06 -0.65 -3.60
CA GLY A 140 -11.25 -1.68 -2.56
C GLY A 140 -9.95 -2.09 -1.85
N LEU A 141 -8.82 -2.16 -2.57
CA LEU A 141 -7.53 -2.53 -1.96
C LEU A 141 -7.13 -1.55 -0.86
N ILE A 142 -7.05 -0.26 -1.18
CA ILE A 142 -6.55 0.75 -0.25
C ILE A 142 -7.55 1.00 0.89
N GLN A 143 -8.85 0.92 0.62
CA GLN A 143 -9.87 0.98 1.67
C GLN A 143 -9.72 -0.19 2.64
N CYS A 144 -9.41 -1.40 2.14
CA CYS A 144 -9.09 -2.52 3.01
C CYS A 144 -7.82 -2.25 3.84
N LEU A 145 -6.74 -1.76 3.23
CA LEU A 145 -5.49 -1.45 3.97
C LEU A 145 -5.72 -0.40 5.05
N LYS A 146 -6.45 0.68 4.73
CA LYS A 146 -6.80 1.76 5.66
C LYS A 146 -7.61 1.23 6.84
N ASN A 147 -8.70 0.49 6.56
CA ASN A 147 -9.63 0.02 7.59
C ASN A 147 -9.06 -1.09 8.49
N ASN A 148 -7.99 -1.76 8.07
CA ASN A 148 -7.32 -2.79 8.86
C ASN A 148 -5.99 -2.32 9.47
N SER A 149 -5.59 -1.07 9.23
CA SER A 149 -4.38 -0.50 9.85
C SER A 149 -4.71 0.06 11.24
N ASP A 150 -3.80 -0.16 12.19
CA ASP A 150 -3.89 0.38 13.54
C ASP A 150 -3.16 1.73 13.68
N SER A 151 -2.77 2.36 12.56
CA SER A 151 -2.04 3.62 12.52
C SER A 151 -2.95 4.77 12.09
N ASP A 152 -3.29 5.65 13.04
CA ASP A 152 -4.08 6.86 12.77
C ASP A 152 -3.39 7.76 11.73
N ASP A 153 -2.06 7.90 11.81
CA ASP A 153 -1.26 8.64 10.82
C ASP A 153 -1.46 8.10 9.41
N PHE A 154 -1.40 6.77 9.24
CA PHE A 154 -1.64 6.13 7.95
C PHE A 154 -3.06 6.37 7.47
N GLN A 155 -4.06 6.15 8.33
CA GLN A 155 -5.47 6.38 7.99
C GLN A 155 -5.73 7.84 7.56
N ASN A 156 -5.08 8.80 8.22
CA ASN A 156 -5.16 10.22 7.89
C ASN A 156 -4.49 10.55 6.56
N ILE A 157 -3.33 9.94 6.27
CA ILE A 157 -2.66 10.08 4.97
C ILE A 157 -3.58 9.60 3.86
N ILE A 158 -4.16 8.40 3.99
CA ILE A 158 -5.07 7.85 2.98
C ILE A 158 -6.33 8.72 2.83
N SER A 159 -6.93 9.17 3.94
CA SER A 159 -8.11 10.03 3.90
C SER A 159 -7.84 11.40 3.26
N THR A 160 -6.60 11.89 3.32
CA THR A 160 -6.19 13.10 2.58
C THR A 160 -6.09 12.80 1.08
N LEU A 161 -5.46 11.68 0.70
CA LEU A 161 -5.27 11.28 -0.70
C LEU A 161 -6.58 10.89 -1.39
N GLU A 162 -7.57 10.42 -0.62
CA GLU A 162 -8.95 10.23 -1.07
C GLU A 162 -9.60 11.53 -1.57
N GLN A 163 -9.27 12.68 -0.95
CA GLN A 163 -9.80 13.99 -1.31
C GLN A 163 -8.99 14.63 -2.45
N ASP A 164 -7.66 14.54 -2.36
CA ASP A 164 -6.74 15.04 -3.38
C ASP A 164 -5.67 13.98 -3.68
N GLY A 165 -5.88 13.25 -4.77
CA GLY A 165 -4.96 12.20 -5.22
C GLY A 165 -3.81 12.72 -6.07
N ASN A 166 -3.81 14.01 -6.45
CA ASN A 166 -2.78 14.61 -7.29
C ASN A 166 -1.59 15.10 -6.46
N VAL A 167 -1.06 14.20 -5.64
CA VAL A 167 0.08 14.47 -4.74
C VAL A 167 1.29 13.71 -5.26
N SER A 168 2.42 14.40 -5.37
CA SER A 168 3.67 13.77 -5.82
C SER A 168 4.10 12.64 -4.87
N THR A 169 4.62 11.55 -5.44
CA THR A 169 5.09 10.38 -4.69
C THR A 169 6.16 10.71 -3.65
N SER A 170 7.02 11.71 -3.88
CA SER A 170 8.04 12.14 -2.91
C SER A 170 7.43 12.74 -1.63
N LEU A 171 6.36 13.54 -1.75
CA LEU A 171 5.63 14.09 -0.61
C LEU A 171 4.90 12.99 0.18
N ILE A 172 4.32 12.02 -0.54
CA ILE A 172 3.69 10.84 0.09
C ILE A 172 4.76 10.04 0.86
N ALA A 173 5.90 9.76 0.24
CA ALA A 173 7.01 9.05 0.87
C ALA A 173 7.51 9.78 2.12
N GLN A 174 7.62 11.12 2.08
CA GLN A 174 7.99 11.93 3.23
C GLN A 174 7.01 11.79 4.39
N ARG A 175 5.69 11.83 4.12
CA ARG A 175 4.68 11.64 5.18
C ARG A 175 4.75 10.24 5.79
N ILE A 176 4.88 9.20 4.96
CA ILE A 176 5.04 7.82 5.45
C ILE A 176 6.35 7.65 6.23
N TYR A 177 7.43 8.32 5.81
CA TYR A 177 8.72 8.32 6.51
C TYR A 177 8.64 8.84 7.95
N TYR A 178 7.60 9.57 8.35
CA TYR A 178 7.44 10.03 9.74
C TYR A 178 6.49 9.18 10.59
N ILE A 179 5.80 8.19 10.01
CA ILE A 179 5.00 7.24 10.80
C ILE A 179 5.89 6.50 11.79
N PRO A 180 5.55 6.35 13.08
CA PRO A 180 6.40 5.68 14.07
C PRO A 180 6.86 4.26 13.70
N ASP A 181 8.07 3.86 14.12
CA ASP A 181 8.69 2.56 13.79
C ASP A 181 7.84 1.34 14.17
N LYS A 182 7.08 1.43 15.27
CA LYS A 182 6.17 0.35 15.69
C LYS A 182 5.05 0.11 14.68
N LYS A 183 4.65 1.16 13.95
CA LYS A 183 3.56 1.14 12.97
C LYS A 183 4.06 0.84 11.56
N ILE A 184 5.23 1.36 11.14
CA ILE A 184 5.76 1.11 9.78
C ILE A 184 6.00 -0.39 9.48
N LYS A 185 6.12 -1.22 10.52
CA LYS A 185 6.21 -2.69 10.38
C LYS A 185 4.90 -3.34 9.91
N ALA A 186 3.77 -2.66 10.07
CA ALA A 186 2.45 -3.17 9.71
C ALA A 186 2.38 -3.52 8.22
N ALA A 187 1.74 -4.66 7.91
CA ALA A 187 1.68 -5.16 6.55
C ALA A 187 0.92 -4.21 5.62
N GLU A 188 -0.02 -3.45 6.16
CA GLU A 188 -0.88 -2.49 5.47
C GLU A 188 -0.04 -1.34 4.89
N ILE A 189 0.82 -0.76 5.73
CA ILE A 189 1.72 0.34 5.34
C ILE A 189 2.76 -0.16 4.35
N LYS A 190 3.32 -1.35 4.56
CA LYS A 190 4.29 -1.95 3.62
C LYS A 190 3.69 -2.18 2.24
N LYS A 191 2.47 -2.71 2.18
CA LYS A 191 1.73 -2.89 0.92
C LYS A 191 1.44 -1.56 0.25
N PHE A 192 1.04 -0.54 1.01
CA PHE A 192 0.86 0.80 0.47
C PHE A 192 2.15 1.35 -0.15
N ILE A 193 3.30 1.23 0.54
CA ILE A 193 4.60 1.64 0.01
C ILE A 193 4.93 0.89 -1.29
N ALA A 194 4.64 -0.42 -1.35
CA ALA A 194 4.85 -1.18 -2.57
C ALA A 194 4.00 -0.64 -3.74
N PHE A 195 2.69 -0.49 -3.52
CA PHE A 195 1.78 -0.13 -4.60
C PHE A 195 1.87 1.35 -4.97
N ASP A 196 1.63 2.25 -4.02
CA ASP A 196 1.48 3.69 -4.28
C ASP A 196 2.81 4.43 -4.44
N ILE A 197 3.90 3.93 -3.84
CA ILE A 197 5.21 4.57 -3.96
C ILE A 197 6.03 3.87 -5.04
N TYR A 198 6.38 2.60 -4.81
CA TYR A 198 7.30 1.90 -5.67
C TYR A 198 6.74 1.66 -7.08
N TYR A 199 5.53 1.08 -7.21
CA TYR A 199 4.94 0.84 -8.53
C TYR A 199 4.47 2.13 -9.24
N SER A 200 4.05 3.17 -8.52
CA SER A 200 3.80 4.49 -9.13
C SER A 200 5.03 5.02 -9.85
N ILE A 201 6.20 4.96 -9.18
CA ILE A 201 7.47 5.34 -9.80
C ILE A 201 7.73 4.49 -11.04
N LEU A 202 7.65 3.15 -10.91
CA LEU A 202 7.92 2.24 -12.02
C LEU A 202 7.00 2.45 -13.22
N MET A 203 5.71 2.73 -13.02
CA MET A 203 4.78 2.96 -14.11
C MET A 203 5.12 4.23 -14.93
N VAL A 204 5.74 5.23 -14.31
CA VAL A 204 6.22 6.43 -15.01
C VAL A 204 7.47 6.12 -15.83
N ILE A 205 8.38 5.33 -15.28
CA ILE A 205 9.71 5.12 -15.87
C ILE A 205 9.87 3.84 -16.68
N GLU A 206 8.90 2.91 -16.68
CA GLU A 206 9.03 1.58 -17.30
C GLU A 206 9.44 1.61 -18.78
N LYS A 207 9.05 2.68 -19.48
CA LYS A 207 9.43 2.94 -20.88
C LYS A 207 10.92 3.17 -21.06
N ALA A 208 11.60 3.71 -20.04
CA ALA A 208 13.03 3.95 -20.07
C ALA A 208 13.86 2.65 -19.97
N PHE A 209 13.22 1.50 -19.69
CA PHE A 209 13.91 0.22 -19.50
C PHE A 209 13.94 -0.70 -20.72
N GLY A 210 13.39 -0.28 -21.88
CA GLY A 210 13.40 -1.09 -23.11
C GLY A 210 12.36 -2.19 -23.14
#